data_AF-A0A1I2AE51-F1
#
_entry.id   AF-A0A1I2AE51-F1
#
_cell.length_a   1.000
_cell.length_b   1.000
_cell.length_c   1.000
_cell.angle_alpha   90.00
_cell.angle_beta   90.00
_cell.angle_gamma   90.00
#
_symmetry.space_group_name_H-M   'P 1'
#
loop_
_entity.id
_entity.type
_entity.pdbx_description
1 polymer ?
#
loop_
_entity_poly.entity_id
_entity_poly.type
_entity_poly.pdbx_seq_one_letter_code
_entity_poly.pdbx_strand_id
1 'polypeptide(L)'
;MTRTRIAALSLAAAALVSGATWALTTRPAPATFGEGRGTTEVAAQQTLPAGPSPVVPSSVAPPATEKAPAVTEKAPGKAGKHATPAPFVQTFAAQPGVTRQKAKRKPTAPVKVAPTVDGCDRNYGTVAQCIPVRFPEGVTDKCAWLRDHGYQAVKVAAKDRQGLDPDHNGVICDR
;
A
#
# COMPACT_ATOMS: atom_id res chain seq x y z
N MET A 1 -65.45 -18.60 -1.41
CA MET A 1 -65.28 -17.50 -0.44
C MET A 1 -63.84 -17.02 -0.56
N THR A 2 -63.45 -15.80 -0.93
CA THR A 2 -64.08 -14.65 -1.61
C THR A 2 -62.86 -13.87 -2.12
N ARG A 3 -62.72 -13.75 -3.44
CA ARG A 3 -61.66 -12.96 -4.09
C ARG A 3 -62.15 -11.52 -4.16
N THR A 4 -61.38 -10.56 -3.68
CA THR A 4 -61.71 -9.13 -3.85
C THR A 4 -60.61 -8.46 -4.67
N ARG A 5 -60.99 -8.10 -5.90
CA ARG A 5 -60.29 -7.20 -6.80
C ARG A 5 -60.61 -5.76 -6.37
N ILE A 6 -59.63 -4.87 -6.34
CA ILE A 6 -59.87 -3.43 -6.54
C ILE A 6 -58.85 -2.95 -7.56
N ALA A 7 -59.37 -2.44 -8.67
CA ALA A 7 -58.68 -1.79 -9.76
C ALA A 7 -59.29 -0.39 -9.93
N ALA A 8 -58.47 0.64 -10.13
CA ALA A 8 -58.75 1.89 -10.86
C ALA A 8 -57.48 2.75 -10.78
N LEU A 9 -56.78 3.07 -11.89
CA LEU A 9 -57.08 4.11 -12.91
C LEU A 9 -57.00 5.53 -12.29
N SER A 10 -56.32 6.56 -12.80
CA SER A 10 -55.39 6.77 -13.93
C SER A 10 -55.03 8.27 -13.99
N LEU A 11 -53.97 8.62 -14.75
CA LEU A 11 -53.73 9.89 -15.47
C LEU A 11 -53.37 11.18 -14.69
N ALA A 12 -52.17 11.72 -14.96
CA ALA A 12 -52.03 12.92 -15.80
C ALA A 12 -50.54 13.25 -16.07
N ALA A 13 -50.22 13.39 -17.35
CA ALA A 13 -48.96 13.92 -17.85
C ALA A 13 -48.98 15.46 -17.84
N ALA A 14 -47.84 16.09 -17.56
CA ALA A 14 -47.56 17.45 -17.99
C ALA A 14 -46.07 17.59 -18.29
N ALA A 15 -45.75 17.64 -19.58
CA ALA A 15 -44.47 18.06 -20.09
C ALA A 15 -44.34 19.58 -19.92
N LEU A 16 -43.20 20.04 -19.42
CA LEU A 16 -42.75 21.42 -19.63
C LEU A 16 -41.33 21.41 -20.18
N VAL A 17 -41.27 21.76 -21.46
CA VAL A 17 -40.10 22.19 -22.20
C VAL A 17 -39.66 23.54 -21.64
N SER A 18 -38.40 23.67 -21.27
CA SER A 18 -37.75 24.97 -21.16
C SER A 18 -36.32 24.81 -21.66
N GLY A 19 -36.12 25.23 -22.90
CA GLY A 19 -34.80 25.40 -23.49
C GLY A 19 -34.10 26.61 -22.88
N ALA A 20 -32.80 26.52 -22.73
CA ALA A 20 -31.87 27.64 -22.72
C ALA A 20 -30.54 27.15 -23.27
N THR A 21 -30.44 27.19 -24.60
CA THR A 21 -29.21 27.13 -25.38
C THR A 21 -28.41 28.41 -25.14
N TRP A 22 -27.22 28.30 -24.56
CA TRP A 22 -26.14 29.25 -24.76
C TRP A 22 -24.82 28.50 -24.99
N ALA A 23 -24.03 29.07 -25.89
CA ALA A 23 -22.96 28.47 -26.66
C ALA A 23 -21.57 28.54 -25.99
N LEU A 24 -20.57 28.10 -26.75
CA LEU A 24 -19.10 28.11 -26.57
C LEU A 24 -18.54 26.84 -25.88
N THR A 25 -18.19 25.78 -26.61
CA THR A 25 -16.97 25.59 -27.45
C THR A 25 -15.66 26.06 -26.82
N THR A 26 -15.03 25.19 -26.02
CA THR A 26 -13.57 25.04 -26.02
C THR A 26 -13.23 23.56 -25.92
N ARG A 27 -13.03 22.95 -27.09
CA ARG A 27 -12.42 21.63 -27.25
C ARG A 27 -10.90 21.84 -27.20
N PRO A 28 -10.17 21.35 -26.19
CA PRO A 28 -8.72 21.36 -26.27
C PRO A 28 -8.30 20.46 -27.43
N ALA A 29 -7.46 20.99 -28.31
CA ALA A 29 -6.91 20.30 -29.47
C ALA A 29 -6.14 19.04 -29.03
N PRO A 30 -6.16 17.96 -29.82
CA PRO A 30 -5.16 16.92 -29.68
C PRO A 30 -3.81 17.51 -30.10
N ALA A 31 -2.82 17.43 -29.21
CA ALA A 31 -1.44 17.73 -29.56
C ALA A 31 -1.02 16.81 -30.72
N THR A 32 -0.76 17.40 -31.87
CA THR A 32 -0.06 16.78 -32.99
C THR A 32 1.37 16.53 -32.54
N PHE A 33 1.67 15.30 -32.11
CA PHE A 33 3.05 14.85 -32.04
C PHE A 33 3.50 14.51 -33.45
N GLY A 34 4.41 15.35 -33.94
CA GLY A 34 4.98 15.28 -35.27
C GLY A 34 5.62 13.92 -35.55
N GLU A 35 5.29 13.42 -36.73
CA GLU A 35 6.02 12.38 -37.42
C GLU A 35 7.39 12.92 -37.81
N GLY A 36 8.36 12.76 -36.90
CA GLY A 36 9.76 13.10 -37.09
C GLY A 36 10.59 11.82 -37.12
N ARG A 37 10.66 11.16 -38.28
CA ARG A 37 11.65 10.13 -38.57
C ARG A 37 13.01 10.80 -38.67
N GLY A 38 13.77 10.76 -37.58
CA GLY A 38 15.15 11.24 -37.50
C GLY A 38 15.97 10.29 -36.63
N THR A 39 16.63 9.33 -37.28
CA THR A 39 17.72 8.55 -36.70
C THR A 39 18.84 9.49 -36.24
N THR A 40 19.06 9.60 -34.93
CA THR A 40 20.37 9.93 -34.38
C THR A 40 20.58 9.14 -33.09
N GLU A 41 21.63 8.35 -33.15
CA GLU A 41 22.25 7.59 -32.08
C GLU A 41 22.66 8.54 -30.94
N VAL A 42 22.12 8.33 -29.74
CA VAL A 42 22.60 9.00 -28.53
C VAL A 42 23.09 7.92 -27.57
N ALA A 43 24.37 7.61 -27.71
CA ALA A 43 25.19 7.16 -26.60
C ALA A 43 25.43 8.36 -25.67
N ALA A 44 24.99 8.29 -24.41
CA ALA A 44 25.68 8.88 -23.27
C ALA A 44 24.95 8.59 -21.94
N GLN A 45 25.66 7.86 -21.08
CA GLN A 45 25.86 8.14 -19.65
C GLN A 45 24.62 8.17 -18.75
N GLN A 46 24.38 7.04 -18.08
CA GLN A 46 23.61 6.99 -16.84
C GLN A 46 24.50 7.50 -15.69
N THR A 47 24.34 8.76 -15.32
CA THR A 47 24.76 9.28 -14.01
C THR A 47 23.63 9.02 -13.02
N LEU A 48 23.86 8.12 -12.06
CA LEU A 48 22.91 7.87 -10.96
C LEU A 48 22.85 9.10 -10.03
N PRO A 49 21.67 9.59 -9.64
CA PRO A 49 21.56 10.58 -8.58
C PRO A 49 21.85 9.95 -7.21
N ALA A 50 22.74 10.58 -6.45
CA ALA A 50 22.96 10.30 -5.04
C ALA A 50 21.73 10.75 -4.23
N GLY A 51 20.95 9.79 -3.75
CA GLY A 51 19.90 10.03 -2.76
C GLY A 51 20.47 10.10 -1.34
N PRO A 52 19.96 10.98 -0.46
CA PRO A 52 20.41 11.07 0.93
C PRO A 52 19.99 9.84 1.74
N SER A 53 20.89 9.36 2.59
CA SER A 53 20.66 8.24 3.51
C SER A 53 19.53 8.52 4.51
N PRO A 54 18.70 7.52 4.86
CA PRO A 54 17.73 7.64 5.94
C PRO A 54 18.41 7.57 7.31
N VAL A 55 18.08 8.51 8.18
CA VAL A 55 18.38 8.48 9.62
C VAL A 55 17.39 7.54 10.29
N VAL A 56 17.88 6.48 10.93
CA VAL A 56 17.10 5.67 11.88
C VAL A 56 17.84 5.63 13.22
N PRO A 57 17.28 6.17 14.31
CA PRO A 57 17.75 5.85 15.64
C PRO A 57 17.20 4.48 16.07
N SER A 58 18.09 3.52 16.26
CA SER A 58 17.81 2.31 17.06
C SER A 58 18.01 2.64 18.53
N SER A 59 17.01 2.35 19.36
CA SER A 59 17.25 2.08 20.78
C SER A 59 16.15 1.17 21.33
N VAL A 60 16.37 -0.13 21.24
CA VAL A 60 15.74 -1.12 22.13
C VAL A 60 16.88 -1.85 22.84
N ALA A 61 16.98 -1.62 24.14
CA ALA A 61 17.96 -2.22 25.02
C ALA A 61 17.65 -3.70 25.28
N PRO A 62 18.65 -4.60 25.37
CA PRO A 62 18.49 -5.89 26.02
C PRO A 62 18.71 -5.76 27.54
N PRO A 63 17.96 -6.49 28.40
CA PRO A 63 18.35 -6.68 29.79
C PRO A 63 19.44 -7.76 29.86
N ALA A 64 20.58 -7.43 30.47
CA ALA A 64 21.59 -8.39 30.86
C ALA A 64 21.62 -8.50 32.39
N THR A 65 21.15 -9.63 32.90
CA THR A 65 21.54 -10.10 34.23
C THR A 65 22.77 -10.99 34.09
N GLU A 66 23.75 -10.70 34.95
CA GLU A 66 24.63 -11.65 35.63
C GLU A 66 26.15 -11.62 35.33
N LYS A 67 26.84 -11.13 36.37
CA LYS A 67 28.26 -11.29 36.79
C LYS A 67 29.35 -10.51 36.06
N ALA A 68 29.60 -9.32 36.60
CA ALA A 68 30.79 -8.51 36.39
C ALA A 68 31.97 -8.96 37.28
N PRO A 69 33.19 -9.13 36.75
CA PRO A 69 34.39 -8.92 37.54
C PRO A 69 34.67 -7.42 37.65
N ALA A 70 34.95 -6.95 38.87
CA ALA A 70 35.30 -5.58 39.17
C ALA A 70 36.57 -5.17 38.41
N VAL A 71 36.43 -4.32 37.39
CA VAL A 71 37.55 -3.61 36.78
C VAL A 71 37.57 -2.22 37.38
N THR A 72 38.68 -1.93 38.05
CA THR A 72 39.03 -0.63 38.63
C THR A 72 38.86 0.48 37.60
N GLU A 73 37.88 1.35 37.83
CA GLU A 73 37.59 2.51 36.98
C GLU A 73 38.71 3.54 37.12
N LYS A 74 39.58 3.61 36.11
CA LYS A 74 40.63 4.63 36.02
C LYS A 74 39.99 5.90 35.47
N ALA A 75 40.12 7.00 36.20
CA ALA A 75 39.66 8.35 35.87
C ALA A 75 39.96 8.76 34.40
N PRO A 76 39.15 9.64 33.78
CA PRO A 76 39.21 9.92 32.36
C PRO A 76 40.53 10.60 32.01
N GLY A 77 41.43 9.83 31.40
CA GLY A 77 42.61 10.36 30.72
C GLY A 77 42.16 11.25 29.56
N LYS A 78 42.86 12.37 29.39
CA LYS A 78 42.68 13.35 28.30
C LYS A 78 42.30 12.66 26.99
N ALA A 79 41.27 13.18 26.32
CA ALA A 79 40.82 12.71 25.01
C ALA A 79 42.02 12.54 24.07
N GLY A 80 42.45 11.30 23.89
CA GLY A 80 43.43 10.96 22.88
C GLY A 80 42.86 11.34 21.52
N LYS A 81 43.72 11.83 20.64
CA LYS A 81 43.38 12.09 19.23
C LYS A 81 42.55 10.90 18.72
N HIS A 82 41.36 11.15 18.18
CA HIS A 82 40.50 10.09 17.65
C HIS A 82 41.31 9.24 16.68
N ALA A 83 41.67 8.03 17.11
CA ALA A 83 42.31 7.07 16.24
C ALA A 83 41.34 6.78 15.11
N THR A 84 41.82 6.82 13.87
CA THR A 84 41.01 6.44 12.71
C THR A 84 40.47 5.04 12.95
N PRO A 85 39.13 4.83 13.00
CA PRO A 85 38.57 3.52 13.22
C PRO A 85 39.02 2.61 12.07
N ALA A 86 39.39 1.37 12.40
CA ALA A 86 39.71 0.36 11.41
C ALA A 86 38.52 0.19 10.44
N PRO A 87 38.77 -0.10 9.16
CA PRO A 87 37.70 -0.33 8.20
C PRO A 87 36.82 -1.50 8.65
N PHE A 88 35.50 -1.32 8.56
CA PHE A 88 34.55 -2.38 8.82
C PHE A 88 34.61 -3.43 7.71
N VAL A 89 35.27 -4.56 7.99
CA VAL A 89 35.35 -5.69 7.07
C VAL A 89 34.11 -6.55 7.23
N GLN A 90 33.35 -6.69 6.15
CA GLN A 90 32.25 -7.64 6.10
C GLN A 90 32.82 -9.05 5.95
N THR A 91 32.70 -9.88 6.99
CA THR A 91 33.33 -11.21 7.06
C THR A 91 32.90 -12.16 5.93
N PHE A 92 31.75 -11.94 5.30
CA PHE A 92 31.32 -12.73 4.13
C PHE A 92 32.23 -12.52 2.91
N ALA A 93 32.87 -11.35 2.77
CA ALA A 93 33.78 -11.06 1.68
C ALA A 93 35.15 -11.74 1.86
N ALA A 94 35.47 -12.15 3.09
CA ALA A 94 36.72 -12.83 3.43
C ALA A 94 36.72 -14.33 3.09
N GLN A 95 35.63 -14.88 2.55
CA GLN A 95 35.53 -16.28 2.12
C GLN A 95 35.28 -16.40 0.60
N PRO A 96 36.25 -16.00 -0.25
CA PRO A 96 36.17 -16.33 -1.67
C PRO A 96 36.24 -17.85 -1.84
N GLY A 97 35.27 -18.43 -2.57
CA GLY A 97 35.26 -19.87 -2.87
C GLY A 97 34.19 -20.70 -2.17
N VAL A 98 33.29 -20.09 -1.37
CA VAL A 98 32.10 -20.82 -0.89
C VAL A 98 31.19 -21.16 -2.08
N THR A 99 30.91 -22.45 -2.26
CA THR A 99 30.04 -22.94 -3.33
C THR A 99 28.65 -22.30 -3.23
N ARG A 100 28.17 -21.72 -4.33
CA ARG A 100 26.82 -21.15 -4.41
C ARG A 100 25.79 -22.22 -4.05
N GLN A 101 24.94 -21.92 -3.08
CA GLN A 101 23.80 -22.78 -2.73
C GLN A 101 22.89 -22.94 -3.95
N LYS A 102 22.46 -24.18 -4.22
CA LYS A 102 21.49 -24.44 -5.29
C LYS A 102 20.15 -23.80 -4.94
N ALA A 103 19.50 -23.18 -5.94
CA ALA A 103 18.18 -22.61 -5.74
C ALA A 103 17.20 -23.71 -5.28
N LYS A 104 16.49 -23.45 -4.19
CA LYS A 104 15.40 -24.33 -3.76
C LYS A 104 14.24 -24.24 -4.76
N ARG A 105 13.46 -25.31 -4.89
CA ARG A 105 12.25 -25.30 -5.71
C ARG A 105 11.27 -24.26 -5.16
N LYS A 106 10.61 -23.52 -6.05
CA LYS A 106 9.53 -22.60 -5.65
C LYS A 106 8.40 -23.43 -5.01
N PRO A 107 7.79 -22.94 -3.92
CA PRO A 107 6.60 -23.57 -3.36
C PRO A 107 5.49 -23.60 -4.43
N THR A 108 4.93 -24.78 -4.69
CA THR A 108 3.79 -24.94 -5.60
C THR A 108 2.47 -24.70 -4.89
N ALA A 109 2.43 -24.95 -3.58
CA ALA A 109 1.24 -24.73 -2.77
C ALA A 109 1.09 -23.24 -2.42
N PRO A 110 -0.16 -22.72 -2.37
CA PRO A 110 -0.43 -21.39 -1.85
C PRO A 110 0.11 -21.27 -0.42
N VAL A 111 0.87 -20.21 -0.16
CA VAL A 111 1.31 -19.89 1.20
C VAL A 111 0.08 -19.48 2.00
N LYS A 112 -0.21 -20.22 3.08
CA LYS A 112 -1.26 -19.86 4.04
C LYS A 112 -0.75 -18.68 4.86
N VAL A 113 -1.27 -17.50 4.56
CA VAL A 113 -1.06 -16.29 5.37
C VAL A 113 -2.33 -16.07 6.18
N ALA A 114 -2.18 -15.65 7.43
CA ALA A 114 -3.34 -15.29 8.24
C ALA A 114 -4.13 -14.15 7.54
N PRO A 115 -5.46 -14.09 7.71
CA PRO A 115 -6.27 -13.04 7.12
C PRO A 115 -6.02 -11.67 7.76
N THR A 116 -5.44 -11.65 8.96
CA THR A 116 -5.11 -10.42 9.69
C THR A 116 -3.61 -10.40 9.97
N VAL A 117 -2.87 -9.61 9.18
CA VAL A 117 -1.42 -9.40 9.35
C VAL A 117 -1.18 -7.90 9.25
N ASP A 118 -0.32 -7.35 10.09
CA ASP A 118 0.07 -5.92 10.09
C ASP A 118 -1.09 -4.93 10.31
N GLY A 119 -2.19 -5.39 10.94
CA GLY A 119 -3.40 -4.58 11.13
C GLY A 119 -4.30 -4.48 9.89
N CYS A 120 -3.92 -5.16 8.80
CA CYS A 120 -4.66 -5.24 7.55
C CYS A 120 -5.53 -6.50 7.50
N ASP A 121 -6.73 -6.37 6.94
CA ASP A 121 -7.62 -7.46 6.61
C ASP A 121 -7.44 -7.85 5.15
N ARG A 122 -6.90 -9.06 4.94
CA ARG A 122 -6.62 -9.61 3.61
C ARG A 122 -7.82 -10.35 3.00
N ASN A 123 -8.99 -10.34 3.65
CA ASN A 123 -10.21 -10.87 3.02
C ASN A 123 -10.78 -9.94 1.94
N TYR A 124 -10.19 -8.76 1.74
CA TYR A 124 -10.65 -7.76 0.80
C TYR A 124 -9.53 -7.35 -0.16
N GLY A 125 -9.90 -7.10 -1.40
CA GLY A 125 -9.04 -6.58 -2.45
C GLY A 125 -8.01 -7.58 -2.97
N THR A 126 -6.90 -7.04 -3.43
CA THR A 126 -5.75 -7.82 -3.90
C THR A 126 -4.76 -8.07 -2.77
N VAL A 127 -3.74 -8.90 -3.02
CA VAL A 127 -2.65 -9.13 -2.06
C VAL A 127 -1.92 -7.87 -1.61
N ALA A 128 -1.95 -6.78 -2.39
CA ALA A 128 -1.29 -5.52 -2.07
C ALA A 128 -2.22 -4.53 -1.34
N GLN A 129 -3.52 -4.80 -1.28
CA GLN A 129 -4.50 -3.88 -0.71
C GLN A 129 -4.70 -4.20 0.78
N CYS A 130 -4.62 -3.15 1.60
CA CYS A 130 -4.79 -3.25 3.05
C CYS A 130 -6.09 -2.52 3.44
N ILE A 131 -7.13 -3.26 3.81
CA ILE A 131 -8.28 -2.70 4.51
C ILE A 131 -7.98 -2.77 6.01
N PRO A 132 -8.11 -1.67 6.78
CA PRO A 132 -7.88 -1.72 8.22
C PRO A 132 -8.80 -2.72 8.90
N VAL A 133 -8.28 -3.54 9.82
CA VAL A 133 -9.10 -4.41 10.68
C VAL A 133 -9.86 -3.60 11.72
N ARG A 134 -9.27 -2.47 12.13
CA ARG A 134 -9.85 -1.49 13.03
C ARG A 134 -9.80 -0.13 12.35
N PHE A 135 -10.97 0.48 12.22
CA PHE A 135 -11.08 1.85 11.76
C PHE A 135 -10.65 2.80 12.88
N PRO A 136 -10.17 4.02 12.55
CA PRO A 136 -9.89 5.06 13.55
C PRO A 136 -11.11 5.32 14.45
N GLU A 137 -10.85 5.81 15.66
CA GLU A 137 -11.92 6.19 16.58
C GLU A 137 -12.81 7.29 15.96
N GLY A 138 -14.12 7.22 16.23
CA GLY A 138 -15.10 8.16 15.68
C GLY A 138 -15.62 7.81 14.28
N VAL A 139 -15.07 6.79 13.60
CA VAL A 139 -15.63 6.31 12.33
C VAL A 139 -16.89 5.48 12.59
N THR A 140 -18.05 6.03 12.21
CA THR A 140 -19.34 5.34 12.29
C THR A 140 -19.71 4.68 10.97
N ASP A 141 -19.44 5.36 9.84
CA ASP A 141 -19.63 4.84 8.49
C ASP A 141 -18.29 4.39 7.90
N LYS A 142 -18.06 3.07 7.98
CA LYS A 142 -16.86 2.43 7.42
C LYS A 142 -16.77 2.61 5.91
N CYS A 143 -17.90 2.57 5.20
CA CYS A 143 -17.93 2.63 3.75
C CYS A 143 -17.68 4.04 3.24
N ALA A 144 -18.21 5.07 3.90
CA ALA A 144 -17.82 6.45 3.65
C ALA A 144 -16.33 6.66 3.87
N TRP A 145 -15.80 6.21 5.02
CA TRP A 145 -14.36 6.31 5.31
C TRP A 145 -13.50 5.64 4.22
N LEU A 146 -13.87 4.44 3.79
CA LEU A 146 -13.15 3.73 2.73
C LEU A 146 -13.17 4.49 1.41
N ARG A 147 -14.32 5.03 0.98
CA ARG A 147 -14.41 5.84 -0.23
C ARG A 147 -13.54 7.09 -0.16
N ASP A 148 -13.56 7.79 0.97
CA ASP A 148 -12.77 9.01 1.19
C ASP A 148 -11.26 8.75 1.17
N HIS A 149 -10.84 7.52 1.51
CA HIS A 149 -9.45 7.08 1.49
C HIS A 149 -9.05 6.34 0.21
N GLY A 150 -9.88 6.41 -0.84
CA GLY A 150 -9.56 5.90 -2.17
C GLY A 150 -9.80 4.40 -2.37
N TYR A 151 -10.47 3.74 -1.43
CA TYR A 151 -10.89 2.35 -1.59
C TYR A 151 -12.20 2.32 -2.40
N GLN A 152 -12.10 2.00 -3.68
CA GLN A 152 -13.25 1.90 -4.58
C GLN A 152 -13.29 0.52 -5.24
N ALA A 153 -14.50 -0.03 -5.41
CA ALA A 153 -14.73 -1.31 -6.08
C ALA A 153 -13.86 -2.47 -5.56
N VAL A 154 -13.61 -2.50 -4.24
CA VAL A 154 -12.75 -3.50 -3.62
C VAL A 154 -13.53 -4.81 -3.50
N LYS A 155 -13.02 -5.88 -4.11
CA LYS A 155 -13.67 -7.20 -4.09
C LYS A 155 -13.50 -7.89 -2.75
N VAL A 156 -14.46 -8.70 -2.36
CA VAL A 156 -14.31 -9.65 -1.25
C VAL A 156 -13.53 -10.87 -1.77
N ALA A 157 -12.28 -11.02 -1.33
CA ALA A 157 -11.40 -12.12 -1.74
C ALA A 157 -11.68 -13.43 -0.99
N ALA A 158 -12.22 -13.34 0.22
CA ALA A 158 -12.56 -14.48 1.05
C ALA A 158 -13.88 -14.24 1.81
N LYS A 159 -13.86 -14.30 3.14
CA LYS A 159 -15.06 -14.09 3.97
C LYS A 159 -15.20 -12.61 4.32
N ASP A 160 -16.40 -12.04 4.13
CA ASP A 160 -16.72 -10.72 4.67
C ASP A 160 -16.81 -10.79 6.21
N ARG A 161 -15.70 -10.45 6.87
CA ARG A 161 -15.60 -10.48 8.35
C ARG A 161 -16.05 -9.18 8.99
N GLN A 162 -16.03 -8.08 8.25
CA GLN A 162 -16.28 -6.73 8.74
C GLN A 162 -17.66 -6.20 8.37
N GLY A 163 -18.42 -6.94 7.56
CA GLY A 163 -19.77 -6.55 7.11
C GLY A 163 -19.73 -5.40 6.12
N LEU A 164 -18.72 -5.36 5.24
CA LEU A 164 -18.54 -4.29 4.26
C LEU A 164 -19.29 -4.57 2.94
N ASP A 165 -19.76 -5.80 2.75
CA ASP A 165 -20.56 -6.26 1.62
C ASP A 165 -21.89 -6.86 2.16
N PRO A 166 -22.84 -6.00 2.56
CA PRO A 166 -24.07 -6.43 3.22
C PRO A 166 -25.07 -7.14 2.29
N ASP A 167 -24.99 -6.93 0.98
CA ASP A 167 -25.81 -7.63 -0.01
C ASP A 167 -25.12 -8.86 -0.61
N HIS A 168 -23.88 -9.13 -0.20
CA HIS A 168 -23.09 -10.31 -0.57
C HIS A 168 -22.86 -10.44 -2.07
N ASN A 169 -22.69 -9.31 -2.75
CA ASN A 169 -22.46 -9.29 -4.20
C ASN A 169 -20.96 -9.45 -4.58
N GLY A 170 -20.08 -9.52 -3.58
CA GLY A 170 -18.65 -9.73 -3.74
C GLY A 170 -17.86 -8.43 -3.91
N VAL A 171 -18.49 -7.26 -3.78
CA VAL A 171 -17.87 -5.94 -3.84
C VAL A 171 -18.27 -5.16 -2.59
N ILE A 172 -17.28 -4.62 -1.88
CA ILE A 172 -17.58 -3.85 -0.67
C ILE A 172 -18.04 -2.44 -1.03
N CYS A 173 -18.95 -1.90 -0.20
CA CYS A 173 -19.31 -0.48 -0.19
C CYS A 173 -19.68 0.09 -1.57
N ASP A 174 -20.43 -0.69 -2.35
CA ASP A 174 -20.86 -0.34 -3.71
C ASP A 174 -22.21 0.40 -3.75
N ARG A 175 -22.79 0.71 -2.59
CA ARG A 175 -24.03 1.45 -2.39
C ARG A 175 -23.86 2.67 -1.50
#